data_AF-A0A2T2TDN3-F1
#
_entry.id   AF-A0A2T2TDN3-F1
#
_cell.length_a   1.000
_cell.length_b   1.000
_cell.length_c   1.000
_cell.angle_alpha   90.00
_cell.angle_beta   90.00
_cell.angle_gamma   90.00
#
_symmetry.space_group_name_H-M   'P 1'
#
loop_
_entity.id
_entity.type
_entity.pdbx_description
1 polymer ?
#
loop_
_entity_poly.entity_id
_entity_poly.type
_entity_poly.pdbx_seq_one_letter_code
_entity_poly.pdbx_strand_id
1 'polypeptide(L)'
;MQEGVLWAGTDDGQLHVTRNGGASWTNVVDNIEGVPDTTWIHQVKPSSYDTGTAVVVFDNHRRNDWTPYVYRTTDYGESWTRLADADDVEGYALSLIQDPEERDLMFLGTELGLYVSVDRGDTWHKWTHGYPAASTMDLAIQEREADLVVGTFGRAAYVLDDLRPLRALAREGPQVLNDSLRAFATPDAYLALMNEAPGTRFAGDAFFEGENRPYGARLSYVVTPPASDTGEVASDEEGTIEIVDDGSVIRTLKGPAEAGLNRTTWRLRRKGVRGPTTPKEEAEKPDGEPAGPEVVPGTYTVRYRYNDHVDSTTVTVKPDPRVKGMRAAQEDKLELYDRLMSVTEAATEAADRLREAKRTTSQIDDVLGDRDDEAATTAKDKGKAMRDSIKALMREVEGKDVQGIRRDPSVVSSRLGMARFYLGSSVRAPDQSDRRALERAEKRVQRFLNGVNQFFADDWPAYRKAVTMADISFFEDREPVRMPPNE
;
A
#
# COMPACT_ATOMS: atom_id res chain seq x y z
N MET A 1 -15.25 -18.26 27.49
CA MET A 1 -14.43 -18.98 28.51
C MET A 1 -15.13 -19.02 29.87
N GLN A 2 -14.93 -20.07 30.67
CA GLN A 2 -15.44 -20.21 32.04
C GLN A 2 -14.28 -20.18 33.05
N GLU A 3 -14.41 -19.36 34.09
CA GLU A 3 -13.45 -19.32 35.19
C GLU A 3 -13.37 -20.69 35.90
N GLY A 4 -12.15 -21.11 36.25
CA GLY A 4 -11.90 -22.36 36.96
C GLY A 4 -11.88 -23.62 36.08
N VAL A 5 -12.07 -23.50 34.76
CA VAL A 5 -11.86 -24.61 33.82
C VAL A 5 -10.41 -24.62 33.35
N LEU A 6 -9.68 -25.71 33.62
CA LEU A 6 -8.31 -25.89 33.15
C LEU A 6 -8.18 -27.26 32.47
N TRP A 7 -7.30 -27.33 31.49
CA TRP A 7 -6.94 -28.55 30.77
C TRP A 7 -5.44 -28.81 30.92
N ALA A 8 -5.07 -30.08 31.06
CA ALA A 8 -3.68 -30.50 31.13
C ALA A 8 -3.48 -31.77 30.28
N GLY A 9 -2.53 -31.72 29.35
CA GLY A 9 -2.04 -32.87 28.60
C GLY A 9 -0.63 -33.23 29.02
N THR A 10 -0.27 -34.51 28.93
CA THR A 10 1.06 -35.02 29.30
C THR A 10 1.75 -35.75 28.13
N ASP A 11 3.04 -36.02 28.29
CA ASP A 11 3.88 -36.73 27.31
C ASP A 11 3.61 -38.23 27.24
N ASP A 12 3.03 -38.81 28.31
CA ASP A 12 2.52 -40.17 28.37
C ASP A 12 1.03 -40.28 27.95
N GLY A 13 0.49 -39.23 27.32
CA GLY A 13 -0.81 -39.25 26.66
C GLY A 13 -2.03 -39.13 27.58
N GLN A 14 -1.86 -38.65 28.81
CA GLN A 14 -2.98 -38.45 29.73
C GLN A 14 -3.60 -37.05 29.55
N LEU A 15 -4.92 -36.99 29.38
CA LEU A 15 -5.66 -35.75 29.18
C LEU A 15 -6.60 -35.50 30.35
N HIS A 16 -6.34 -34.44 31.11
CA HIS A 16 -7.11 -34.11 32.30
C HIS A 16 -7.86 -32.79 32.14
N VAL A 17 -9.07 -32.74 32.68
CA VAL A 17 -9.88 -31.52 32.81
C VAL A 17 -10.25 -31.30 34.28
N THR A 18 -10.21 -30.04 34.70
CA THR A 18 -10.81 -29.58 35.96
C THR A 18 -11.84 -28.51 35.65
N ARG A 19 -12.89 -28.44 36.46
CA ARG A 19 -13.96 -27.44 36.36
C ARG A 19 -14.10 -26.61 37.64
N ASN A 20 -13.19 -26.81 38.61
CA ASN A 20 -13.23 -26.21 39.94
C ASN A 20 -11.87 -25.63 40.36
N GLY A 21 -11.13 -25.06 39.40
CA GLY A 21 -9.86 -24.38 39.65
C GLY A 21 -8.72 -25.31 40.08
N GLY A 22 -8.79 -26.59 39.71
CA GLY A 22 -7.75 -27.58 40.02
C GLY A 22 -7.94 -28.32 41.35
N ALA A 23 -9.07 -28.14 42.04
CA ALA A 23 -9.37 -28.89 43.26
C ALA A 23 -9.60 -30.39 43.00
N SER A 24 -10.14 -30.75 41.84
CA SER A 24 -10.23 -32.13 41.35
C SER A 24 -10.05 -32.19 39.84
N TRP A 25 -9.46 -33.27 39.35
CA TRP A 25 -9.18 -33.52 37.93
C TRP A 25 -9.83 -34.83 37.48
N THR A 26 -10.41 -34.81 36.29
CA THR A 26 -10.96 -36.00 35.61
C THR A 26 -10.09 -36.28 34.41
N ASN A 27 -9.58 -37.50 34.29
CA ASN A 27 -8.92 -37.98 33.08
C ASN A 27 -9.99 -38.35 32.06
N VAL A 28 -9.89 -37.84 30.85
CA VAL A 28 -10.89 -37.98 29.77
C VAL A 28 -10.30 -38.61 28.50
N VAL A 29 -9.05 -39.08 28.55
CA VAL A 29 -8.40 -39.71 27.39
C VAL A 29 -9.10 -40.98 26.91
N ASP A 30 -9.65 -41.77 27.84
CA ASP A 30 -10.34 -43.04 27.52
C ASP A 30 -11.62 -42.82 26.67
N ASN A 31 -12.10 -41.58 26.56
CA ASN A 31 -13.25 -41.22 25.72
C ASN A 31 -12.84 -40.88 24.27
N ILE A 32 -11.55 -40.94 23.94
CA ILE A 32 -11.00 -40.62 22.61
C ILE A 32 -10.69 -41.91 21.87
N GLU A 33 -11.36 -42.14 20.75
CA GLU A 33 -11.13 -43.32 19.91
C GLU A 33 -10.13 -43.05 18.78
N GLY A 34 -9.32 -44.06 18.45
CA GLY A 34 -8.43 -44.05 17.28
C GLY A 34 -7.04 -43.46 17.50
N VAL A 35 -6.73 -42.94 18.70
CA VAL A 35 -5.39 -42.49 19.08
C VAL A 35 -4.64 -43.64 19.77
N PRO A 36 -3.40 -43.98 19.36
CA PRO A 36 -2.61 -45.01 20.03
C PRO A 36 -2.32 -44.68 21.50
N ASP A 37 -2.25 -45.71 22.34
CA ASP A 37 -1.91 -45.55 23.76
C ASP A 37 -0.58 -44.81 23.94
N THR A 38 -0.50 -43.94 24.95
CA THR A 38 0.70 -43.17 25.30
C THR A 38 1.23 -42.24 24.18
N THR A 39 0.33 -41.79 23.31
CA THR A 39 0.64 -40.75 22.31
C THR A 39 0.78 -39.39 23.00
N TRP A 40 1.85 -38.65 22.68
CA TRP A 40 2.14 -37.36 23.32
C TRP A 40 1.04 -36.34 23.00
N ILE A 41 0.48 -35.68 24.01
CA ILE A 41 -0.38 -34.52 23.82
C ILE A 41 0.50 -33.29 23.59
N HIS A 42 0.63 -32.89 22.33
CA HIS A 42 1.45 -31.74 21.94
C HIS A 42 0.78 -30.42 22.35
N GLN A 43 -0.55 -30.32 22.18
CA GLN A 43 -1.28 -29.09 22.48
C GLN A 43 -2.70 -29.35 22.96
N VAL A 44 -3.16 -28.55 23.93
CA VAL A 44 -4.57 -28.45 24.31
C VAL A 44 -4.99 -26.98 24.26
N LYS A 45 -6.05 -26.67 23.51
CA LYS A 45 -6.55 -25.31 23.31
C LYS A 45 -8.04 -25.25 23.66
N PRO A 46 -8.40 -24.70 24.83
CA PRO A 46 -9.81 -24.42 25.12
C PRO A 46 -10.34 -23.35 24.18
N SER A 47 -11.62 -23.44 23.82
CA SER A 47 -12.26 -22.42 22.99
C SER A 47 -12.42 -21.11 23.76
N SER A 48 -12.18 -19.99 23.08
CA SER A 48 -12.51 -18.65 23.59
C SER A 48 -14.02 -18.44 23.71
N TYR A 49 -14.78 -19.14 22.86
CA TYR A 49 -16.20 -18.95 22.70
C TYR A 49 -17.07 -19.74 23.67
N ASP A 50 -16.93 -21.07 23.66
CA ASP A 50 -17.88 -21.97 24.31
C ASP A 50 -17.23 -22.67 25.49
N THR A 51 -17.97 -22.76 26.59
CA THR A 51 -17.55 -23.49 27.78
C THR A 51 -17.61 -24.99 27.52
N GLY A 52 -16.59 -25.74 27.96
CA GLY A 52 -16.52 -27.18 27.73
C GLY A 52 -15.95 -27.57 26.37
N THR A 53 -15.78 -26.61 25.45
CA THR A 53 -15.12 -26.85 24.17
C THR A 53 -13.60 -26.75 24.30
N ALA A 54 -12.90 -27.77 23.81
CA ALA A 54 -11.45 -27.77 23.67
C ALA A 54 -11.04 -28.57 22.45
N VAL A 55 -9.90 -28.19 21.86
CA VAL A 55 -9.22 -28.96 20.82
C VAL A 55 -7.92 -29.52 21.39
N VAL A 56 -7.61 -30.75 21.04
CA VAL A 56 -6.39 -31.47 21.46
C VAL A 56 -5.66 -31.96 20.22
N VAL A 57 -4.35 -31.76 20.21
CA VAL A 57 -3.43 -32.24 19.18
C VAL A 57 -2.53 -33.29 19.80
N PHE A 58 -2.53 -34.49 19.22
CA PHE A 58 -1.66 -35.60 19.59
C PHE A 58 -0.57 -35.78 18.54
N ASP A 59 0.63 -36.15 19.00
CA ASP A 59 1.80 -36.36 18.18
C ASP A 59 2.44 -37.73 18.46
N ASN A 60 2.43 -38.61 17.46
CA ASN A 60 2.98 -39.96 17.54
C ASN A 60 4.19 -40.19 16.61
N HIS A 61 4.74 -39.15 15.96
CA HIS A 61 5.76 -39.32 14.91
C HIS A 61 7.00 -40.07 15.39
N ARG A 62 7.37 -39.91 16.67
CA ARG A 62 8.53 -40.60 17.27
C ARG A 62 8.38 -42.11 17.36
N ARG A 63 7.16 -42.64 17.14
CA ARG A 63 6.86 -44.07 17.07
C ARG A 63 6.63 -44.56 15.64
N ASN A 64 7.09 -43.79 14.65
CA ASN A 64 6.92 -44.08 13.22
C ASN A 64 5.45 -44.09 12.77
N ASP A 65 4.66 -43.19 13.35
CA ASP A 65 3.26 -42.95 13.01
C ASP A 65 3.07 -41.47 12.69
N TRP A 66 2.88 -41.18 11.40
CA TRP A 66 2.81 -39.83 10.86
C TRP A 66 1.37 -39.33 10.74
N THR A 67 0.41 -40.09 11.27
CA THR A 67 -1.01 -39.76 11.23
C THR A 67 -1.27 -38.47 12.02
N PRO A 68 -1.98 -37.48 11.46
CA PRO A 68 -2.43 -36.32 12.23
C PRO A 68 -3.61 -36.73 13.13
N TYR A 69 -3.51 -36.34 14.39
CA TYR A 69 -4.51 -36.63 15.42
C TYR A 69 -4.97 -35.32 16.05
N VAL A 70 -6.08 -34.79 15.54
CA VAL A 70 -6.70 -33.56 16.04
C VAL A 70 -8.14 -33.85 16.44
N TYR A 71 -8.48 -33.56 17.68
CA TYR A 71 -9.80 -33.89 18.25
C TYR A 71 -10.42 -32.70 18.95
N ARG A 72 -11.74 -32.55 18.82
CA ARG A 72 -12.54 -31.53 19.49
C ARG A 72 -13.56 -32.17 20.42
N THR A 73 -13.68 -31.63 21.62
CA THR A 73 -14.82 -31.85 22.51
C THR A 73 -15.68 -30.60 22.59
N THR A 74 -16.96 -30.75 22.95
CA THR A 74 -17.87 -29.64 23.29
C THR A 74 -18.52 -29.80 24.66
N ASP A 75 -18.13 -30.83 25.41
CA ASP A 75 -18.79 -31.31 26.63
C ASP A 75 -17.78 -31.68 27.72
N TYR A 76 -16.67 -30.93 27.81
CA TYR A 76 -15.61 -31.15 28.80
C TYR A 76 -14.93 -32.53 28.67
N GLY A 77 -14.90 -33.11 27.47
CA GLY A 77 -14.20 -34.36 27.17
C GLY A 77 -15.04 -35.61 27.40
N GLU A 78 -16.35 -35.48 27.59
CA GLU A 78 -17.28 -36.62 27.63
C GLU A 78 -17.39 -37.29 26.25
N SER A 79 -17.33 -36.50 25.17
CA SER A 79 -17.26 -36.99 23.80
C SER A 79 -16.29 -36.18 22.94
N TRP A 80 -15.81 -36.82 21.87
CA TRP A 80 -14.79 -36.27 20.98
C TRP A 80 -15.14 -36.49 19.51
N THR A 81 -14.84 -35.50 18.69
CA THR A 81 -14.94 -35.55 17.22
C THR A 81 -13.57 -35.32 16.63
N ARG A 82 -13.13 -36.21 15.74
CA ARG A 82 -11.89 -36.02 14.99
C ARG A 82 -12.07 -34.88 13.98
N LEU A 83 -11.12 -33.95 13.93
CA LEU A 83 -11.13 -32.79 13.02
C LEU A 83 -10.20 -32.95 11.82
N ALA A 84 -9.19 -33.80 11.92
CA ALA A 84 -8.26 -34.03 10.82
C ALA A 84 -7.67 -35.43 10.90
N ASP A 85 -7.51 -36.04 9.74
CA ASP A 85 -6.75 -37.27 9.53
C ASP A 85 -5.81 -37.17 8.30
N ALA A 86 -5.24 -38.31 7.90
CA ALA A 86 -4.27 -38.38 6.82
C ALA A 86 -4.86 -38.11 5.41
N ASP A 87 -6.19 -38.18 5.27
CA ASP A 87 -6.90 -37.81 4.04
C ASP A 87 -7.16 -36.30 3.97
N ASP A 88 -7.18 -35.61 5.12
CA ASP A 88 -7.43 -34.16 5.21
C ASP A 88 -6.16 -33.31 5.12
N VAL A 89 -5.09 -33.73 5.80
CA VAL A 89 -3.82 -32.96 5.91
C VAL A 89 -2.60 -33.86 5.80
N GLU A 90 -1.50 -33.27 5.33
CA GLU A 90 -0.22 -33.98 5.18
C GLU A 90 0.69 -33.78 6.40
N GLY A 91 1.26 -34.88 6.86
CA GLY A 91 2.16 -34.92 8.02
C GLY A 91 1.40 -34.93 9.35
N TYR A 92 2.14 -35.12 10.44
CA TYR A 92 1.58 -35.09 11.79
C TYR A 92 1.23 -33.66 12.19
N ALA A 93 0.17 -33.53 12.98
CA ALA A 93 -0.32 -32.26 13.50
C ALA A 93 0.54 -31.80 14.69
N LEU A 94 0.78 -30.49 14.77
CA LEU A 94 1.61 -29.86 15.78
C LEU A 94 0.88 -28.75 16.51
N SER A 95 0.15 -27.90 15.80
CA SER A 95 -0.51 -26.76 16.44
C SER A 95 -1.87 -26.49 15.84
N LEU A 96 -2.78 -25.97 16.66
CA LEU A 96 -4.07 -25.48 16.19
C LEU A 96 -4.46 -24.20 16.91
N ILE A 97 -5.03 -23.26 16.19
CA ILE A 97 -5.67 -22.07 16.77
C ILE A 97 -6.99 -21.79 16.08
N GLN A 98 -8.02 -21.49 16.88
CA GLN A 98 -9.30 -20.97 16.41
C GLN A 98 -9.23 -19.44 16.42
N ASP A 99 -9.74 -18.79 15.38
CA ASP A 99 -9.81 -17.33 15.36
C ASP A 99 -10.71 -16.81 16.49
N PRO A 100 -10.31 -15.74 17.21
CA PRO A 100 -11.07 -15.24 18.35
C PRO A 100 -12.29 -14.38 17.97
N GLU A 101 -12.42 -13.97 16.70
CA GLU A 101 -13.55 -13.16 16.21
C GLU A 101 -14.48 -13.93 15.26
N GLU A 102 -13.97 -14.92 14.52
CA GLU A 102 -14.75 -15.81 13.65
C GLU A 102 -14.64 -17.28 14.05
N ARG A 103 -15.77 -17.87 14.47
CA ARG A 103 -15.82 -19.22 15.08
C ARG A 103 -15.40 -20.33 14.12
N ASP A 104 -15.70 -20.14 12.84
CA ASP A 104 -15.52 -21.18 11.82
C ASP A 104 -14.13 -21.08 11.16
N LEU A 105 -13.36 -20.02 11.44
CA LEU A 105 -12.01 -19.87 10.96
C LEU A 105 -11.01 -20.55 11.91
N MET A 106 -10.28 -21.54 11.41
CA MET A 106 -9.28 -22.30 12.16
C MET A 106 -7.99 -22.46 11.34
N PHE A 107 -6.86 -22.54 12.05
CA PHE A 107 -5.55 -22.76 11.47
C PHE A 107 -4.88 -23.97 12.12
N LEU A 108 -4.34 -24.87 11.30
CA LEU A 108 -3.68 -26.10 11.71
C LEU A 108 -2.25 -26.12 11.17
N GLY A 109 -1.28 -26.18 12.08
CA GLY A 109 0.11 -26.39 11.75
C GLY A 109 0.46 -27.88 11.76
N THR A 110 1.08 -28.34 10.68
CA THR A 110 1.64 -29.69 10.57
C THR A 110 3.15 -29.62 10.37
N GLU A 111 3.82 -30.77 10.35
CA GLU A 111 5.22 -30.86 9.91
C GLU A 111 5.46 -30.26 8.52
N LEU A 112 4.47 -30.35 7.63
CA LEU A 112 4.62 -30.04 6.21
C LEU A 112 3.97 -28.72 5.80
N GLY A 113 3.51 -27.92 6.76
CA GLY A 113 3.07 -26.55 6.51
C GLY A 113 1.89 -26.11 7.36
N LEU A 114 1.22 -25.07 6.86
CA LEU A 114 0.05 -24.45 7.46
C LEU A 114 -1.19 -24.83 6.66
N TYR A 115 -2.27 -25.18 7.35
CA TYR A 115 -3.59 -25.43 6.81
C TYR A 115 -4.60 -24.43 7.39
N VAL A 116 -5.59 -24.07 6.58
CA VAL A 116 -6.69 -23.17 6.94
C VAL A 116 -8.01 -23.91 6.73
N SER A 117 -8.90 -23.80 7.70
CA SER A 117 -10.30 -24.20 7.59
C SER A 117 -11.19 -22.98 7.77
N VAL A 118 -12.23 -22.88 6.95
CA VAL A 118 -13.25 -21.81 6.99
C VAL A 118 -14.63 -22.35 7.37
N ASP A 119 -14.69 -23.62 7.78
CA ASP A 119 -15.89 -24.39 8.12
C ASP A 119 -15.69 -25.19 9.41
N ARG A 120 -14.95 -24.60 10.36
CA ARG A 120 -14.80 -25.12 11.72
C ARG A 120 -14.10 -26.49 11.80
N GLY A 121 -13.17 -26.72 10.89
CA GLY A 121 -12.36 -27.93 10.80
C GLY A 121 -13.03 -29.09 10.08
N ASP A 122 -14.12 -28.84 9.35
CA ASP A 122 -14.77 -29.88 8.53
C ASP A 122 -13.98 -30.13 7.23
N THR A 123 -13.36 -29.08 6.66
CA THR A 123 -12.40 -29.20 5.55
C THR A 123 -11.16 -28.35 5.77
N TRP A 124 -10.03 -28.80 5.21
CA TRP A 124 -8.71 -28.15 5.37
C TRP A 124 -8.06 -27.84 4.02
N HIS A 125 -7.50 -26.64 3.90
CA HIS A 125 -6.79 -26.19 2.71
C HIS A 125 -5.35 -25.80 3.06
N LYS A 126 -4.38 -26.41 2.37
CA LYS A 126 -2.95 -26.10 2.57
C LYS A 126 -2.63 -24.69 2.08
N TRP A 127 -2.02 -23.88 2.93
CA TRP A 127 -1.55 -22.54 2.57
C TRP A 127 -0.20 -22.63 1.84
N THR A 128 -0.20 -22.35 0.54
CA THR A 128 0.98 -22.46 -0.33
C THR A 128 1.52 -21.11 -0.80
N HIS A 129 0.81 -20.01 -0.54
CA HIS A 129 1.19 -18.68 -1.03
C HIS A 129 2.21 -18.02 -0.10
N GLY A 130 3.48 -18.01 -0.50
CA GLY A 130 4.56 -17.34 0.25
C GLY A 130 4.97 -18.05 1.55
N TYR A 131 4.46 -19.26 1.81
CA TYR A 131 4.80 -20.06 2.99
C TYR A 131 5.46 -21.38 2.58
N PRO A 132 6.63 -21.73 3.14
CA PRO A 132 7.33 -22.96 2.78
C PRO A 132 6.66 -24.20 3.38
N ALA A 133 6.99 -25.38 2.82
CA ALA A 133 6.81 -26.64 3.52
C ALA A 133 7.80 -26.71 4.71
N ALA A 134 7.35 -26.20 5.86
CA ALA A 134 8.12 -26.15 7.09
C ALA A 134 7.24 -26.57 8.27
N SER A 135 7.89 -27.15 9.27
CA SER A 135 7.24 -27.62 10.49
C SER A 135 6.67 -26.43 11.27
N THR A 136 5.35 -26.40 11.35
CA THR A 136 4.56 -25.30 11.92
C THR A 136 4.26 -25.60 13.38
N MET A 137 5.18 -25.16 14.24
CA MET A 137 5.26 -25.59 15.63
C MET A 137 4.24 -24.91 16.54
N ASP A 138 3.95 -23.64 16.31
CA ASP A 138 2.98 -22.89 17.11
C ASP A 138 2.36 -21.73 16.35
N LEU A 139 1.18 -21.31 16.80
CA LEU A 139 0.33 -20.31 16.16
C LEU A 139 -0.21 -19.34 17.22
N ALA A 140 -0.20 -18.04 16.91
CA ALA A 140 -0.79 -17.01 17.73
C ALA A 140 -1.50 -15.96 16.86
N ILE A 141 -2.66 -15.47 17.30
CA ILE A 141 -3.38 -14.41 16.60
C ILE A 141 -3.19 -13.09 17.35
N GLN A 142 -2.67 -12.08 16.65
CA GLN A 142 -2.62 -10.71 17.13
C GLN A 142 -3.97 -10.05 16.83
N GLU A 143 -4.83 -9.94 17.84
CA GLU A 143 -6.24 -9.55 17.67
C GLU A 143 -6.42 -8.13 17.09
N ARG A 144 -5.59 -7.17 17.49
CA ARG A 144 -5.75 -5.76 17.07
C ARG A 144 -5.54 -5.59 15.57
N GLU A 145 -4.50 -6.21 15.04
CA GLU A 145 -4.17 -6.15 13.61
C GLU A 145 -4.95 -7.19 12.80
N ALA A 146 -5.46 -8.23 13.49
CA ALA A 146 -5.96 -9.46 12.90
C ALA A 146 -4.86 -10.14 12.06
N ASP A 147 -3.69 -10.37 12.64
CA ASP A 147 -2.59 -11.05 11.96
C ASP A 147 -2.32 -12.41 12.64
N LEU A 148 -2.04 -13.45 11.85
CA LEU A 148 -1.61 -14.76 12.36
C LEU A 148 -0.08 -14.83 12.38
N VAL A 149 0.49 -14.96 13.57
CA VAL A 149 1.91 -15.20 13.79
C VAL A 149 2.16 -16.69 13.82
N VAL A 150 3.13 -17.14 13.01
CA VAL A 150 3.44 -18.55 12.79
C VAL A 150 4.88 -18.82 13.19
N GLY A 151 5.08 -19.68 14.18
CA GLY A 151 6.38 -20.15 14.62
C GLY A 151 6.78 -21.43 13.89
N THR A 152 7.92 -21.42 13.20
CA THR A 152 8.43 -22.61 12.49
C THR A 152 9.66 -23.22 13.15
N PHE A 153 9.89 -24.51 12.92
CA PHE A 153 11.17 -25.13 13.23
C PHE A 153 12.17 -24.92 12.09
N GLY A 154 13.24 -24.17 12.34
CA GLY A 154 14.42 -24.09 11.46
C GLY A 154 14.35 -23.14 10.26
N ARG A 155 13.29 -22.32 10.11
CA ARG A 155 13.19 -21.29 9.05
C ARG A 155 13.12 -19.87 9.59
N ALA A 156 11.99 -19.48 10.19
CA ALA A 156 11.75 -18.14 10.76
C ALA A 156 10.42 -18.08 11.54
N ALA A 157 10.08 -16.90 12.05
CA ALA A 157 8.69 -16.54 12.31
C ALA A 157 8.08 -15.94 11.04
N TYR A 158 6.84 -16.31 10.72
CA TYR A 158 6.07 -15.76 9.61
C TYR A 158 4.85 -15.00 10.15
N VAL A 159 4.36 -14.02 9.39
CA VAL A 159 3.13 -13.30 9.70
C VAL A 159 2.21 -13.36 8.49
N LEU A 160 1.07 -14.01 8.65
CA LEU A 160 -0.03 -13.91 7.70
C LEU A 160 -0.85 -12.68 8.08
N ASP A 161 -0.56 -11.61 7.36
CA ASP A 161 -1.17 -10.30 7.52
C ASP A 161 -2.65 -10.29 7.14
N ASP A 162 -3.50 -9.70 7.98
CA ASP A 162 -4.93 -9.43 7.78
C ASP A 162 -5.79 -10.68 7.55
N LEU A 163 -6.34 -11.20 8.63
CA LEU A 163 -7.28 -12.32 8.62
C LEU A 163 -8.70 -11.88 8.21
N ARG A 164 -8.99 -10.58 8.09
CA ARG A 164 -10.34 -10.08 7.78
C ARG A 164 -10.95 -10.68 6.51
N PRO A 165 -10.23 -10.84 5.38
CA PRO A 165 -10.76 -11.55 4.21
C PRO A 165 -11.09 -13.03 4.49
N LEU A 166 -10.26 -13.72 5.28
CA LEU A 166 -10.52 -15.11 5.67
C LEU A 166 -11.70 -15.23 6.64
N ARG A 167 -11.87 -14.27 7.55
CA ARG A 167 -13.04 -14.18 8.43
C ARG A 167 -14.31 -13.94 7.63
N ALA A 168 -14.27 -13.08 6.62
CA ALA A 168 -15.39 -12.88 5.71
C ALA A 168 -15.72 -14.17 4.93
N LEU A 169 -14.70 -14.87 4.44
CA LEU A 169 -14.87 -16.15 3.74
C LEU A 169 -15.52 -17.22 4.65
N ALA A 170 -15.09 -17.34 5.90
CA ALA A 170 -15.68 -18.29 6.85
C ALA A 170 -17.12 -17.91 7.24
N ARG A 171 -17.38 -16.61 7.47
CA ARG A 171 -18.70 -16.12 7.88
C ARG A 171 -19.74 -16.21 6.78
N GLU A 172 -19.36 -15.79 5.58
CA GLU A 172 -20.29 -15.61 4.48
C GLU A 172 -20.30 -16.88 3.63
N GLY A 173 -19.15 -17.54 3.42
CA GLY A 173 -18.99 -18.73 2.58
C GLY A 173 -18.18 -18.46 1.31
N PRO A 174 -17.86 -19.50 0.53
CA PRO A 174 -16.97 -19.42 -0.63
C PRO A 174 -17.47 -18.49 -1.75
N GLN A 175 -18.76 -18.16 -1.79
CA GLN A 175 -19.32 -17.26 -2.79
C GLN A 175 -18.79 -15.82 -2.69
N VAL A 176 -18.16 -15.42 -1.58
CA VAL A 176 -17.40 -14.15 -1.49
C VAL A 176 -16.33 -14.06 -2.58
N LEU A 177 -15.79 -15.21 -3.02
CA LEU A 177 -14.81 -15.28 -4.11
C LEU A 177 -15.45 -15.24 -5.51
N ASN A 178 -16.78 -15.32 -5.61
CA ASN A 178 -17.49 -15.25 -6.90
C ASN A 178 -17.95 -13.82 -7.24
N ASP A 179 -17.84 -12.88 -6.29
CA ASP A 179 -18.17 -11.49 -6.52
C ASP A 179 -17.13 -10.86 -7.47
N SER A 180 -17.59 -10.19 -8.53
CA SER A 180 -16.71 -9.52 -9.49
C SER A 180 -15.80 -8.47 -8.83
N LEU A 181 -16.28 -7.84 -7.75
CA LEU A 181 -15.50 -6.96 -6.89
C LEU A 181 -16.10 -6.95 -5.47
N ARG A 182 -15.26 -7.23 -4.46
CA ARG A 182 -15.66 -7.20 -3.05
C ARG A 182 -14.58 -6.59 -2.19
N ALA A 183 -14.89 -5.49 -1.50
CA ALA A 183 -14.00 -4.83 -0.56
C ALA A 183 -14.13 -5.43 0.84
N PHE A 184 -13.00 -5.57 1.55
CA PHE A 184 -13.02 -6.01 2.95
C PHE A 184 -12.83 -4.84 3.91
N ALA A 185 -13.23 -5.06 5.17
CA ALA A 185 -12.91 -4.14 6.26
C ALA A 185 -11.39 -3.91 6.33
N THR A 186 -10.99 -2.64 6.41
CA THR A 186 -9.59 -2.23 6.40
C THR A 186 -9.09 -2.06 7.84
N PRO A 187 -7.88 -2.55 8.20
CA PRO A 187 -7.28 -2.25 9.51
C PRO A 187 -7.08 -0.74 9.69
N ASP A 188 -7.10 -0.30 10.95
CA ASP A 188 -6.71 1.07 11.28
C ASP A 188 -5.30 1.36 10.74
N ALA A 189 -5.13 2.54 10.15
CA ALA A 189 -3.84 3.00 9.66
C ALA A 189 -3.29 4.08 10.61
N TYR A 190 -1.97 4.21 10.68
CA TYR A 190 -1.32 5.18 11.55
C TYR A 190 -0.36 6.06 10.75
N LEU A 191 -0.41 7.37 10.98
CA LEU A 191 0.65 8.29 10.56
C LEU A 191 1.86 8.14 11.47
N ALA A 192 2.46 6.95 11.44
CA ALA A 192 3.52 6.54 12.35
C ALA A 192 4.86 7.16 11.97
N LEU A 193 5.56 7.70 12.96
CA LEU A 193 6.96 8.08 12.81
C LEU A 193 7.84 6.82 12.78
N MET A 194 8.36 6.50 11.60
CA MET A 194 9.33 5.44 11.41
C MET A 194 10.75 5.98 11.56
N ASN A 195 11.59 5.21 12.24
CA ASN A 195 13.01 5.50 12.38
C ASN A 195 13.79 4.26 11.93
N GLU A 196 14.98 4.47 11.37
CA GLU A 196 15.88 3.35 11.08
C GLU A 196 16.23 2.62 12.38
N ALA A 197 16.29 1.29 12.32
CA ALA A 197 16.75 0.50 13.44
C ALA A 197 18.19 0.91 13.80
N PRO A 198 18.53 1.03 15.08
CA PRO A 198 19.91 1.31 15.48
C PRO A 198 20.82 0.17 14.99
N GLY A 199 21.83 0.48 14.17
CA GLY A 199 22.68 -0.55 13.56
C GLY A 199 23.69 -0.02 12.55
N THR A 200 24.33 -0.95 11.83
CA THR A 200 25.36 -0.65 10.83
C THR A 200 24.72 -0.18 9.53
N ARG A 201 24.93 1.09 9.17
CA ARG A 201 24.33 1.75 7.98
C ARG A 201 24.67 1.09 6.64
N PHE A 202 25.75 0.29 6.56
CA PHE A 202 26.25 -0.33 5.33
C PHE A 202 26.75 -1.76 5.57
N ALA A 203 25.88 -2.61 6.10
CA ALA A 203 26.30 -3.97 6.43
C ALA A 203 26.35 -4.93 5.23
N GLY A 204 25.87 -4.50 4.05
CA GLY A 204 25.78 -5.36 2.87
C GLY A 204 24.98 -6.63 3.16
N ASP A 205 25.43 -7.76 2.63
CA ASP A 205 24.75 -9.06 2.74
C ASP A 205 24.92 -9.73 4.12
N ALA A 206 25.42 -9.01 5.13
CA ALA A 206 25.67 -9.56 6.47
C ALA A 206 24.45 -9.54 7.41
N PHE A 207 23.33 -8.90 7.02
CA PHE A 207 22.09 -8.85 7.80
C PHE A 207 21.00 -9.70 7.16
N PHE A 208 20.43 -10.60 7.95
CA PHE A 208 19.20 -11.32 7.61
C PHE A 208 18.05 -10.59 8.28
N GLU A 209 17.28 -9.84 7.49
CA GLU A 209 16.11 -9.09 7.96
C GLU A 209 14.86 -9.59 7.24
N GLY A 210 13.76 -9.70 7.97
CA GLY A 210 12.45 -9.96 7.39
C GLY A 210 11.87 -8.71 6.73
N GLU A 211 10.90 -8.89 5.83
CA GLU A 211 10.17 -7.78 5.26
C GLU A 211 9.24 -7.15 6.32
N ASN A 212 9.35 -5.84 6.51
CA ASN A 212 8.42 -5.11 7.37
C ASN A 212 7.11 -4.85 6.62
N ARG A 213 6.00 -4.83 7.35
CA ARG A 213 4.71 -4.38 6.84
C ARG A 213 4.84 -3.00 6.15
N PRO A 214 4.32 -2.82 4.92
CA PRO A 214 4.36 -1.54 4.24
C PRO A 214 3.70 -0.41 5.04
N TYR A 215 4.30 0.79 4.99
CA TYR A 215 3.71 1.98 5.62
C TYR A 215 2.42 2.41 4.92
N GLY A 216 1.31 2.42 5.67
CA GLY A 216 0.04 3.00 5.26
C GLY A 216 -1.18 2.15 5.61
N ALA A 217 -2.30 2.46 4.97
CA ALA A 217 -3.53 1.67 5.04
C ALA A 217 -3.44 0.46 4.10
N ARG A 218 -3.61 -0.74 4.66
CA ARG A 218 -3.60 -2.01 3.92
C ARG A 218 -4.99 -2.27 3.34
N LEU A 219 -5.11 -2.21 2.02
CA LEU A 219 -6.37 -2.32 1.31
C LEU A 219 -6.46 -3.73 0.74
N SER A 220 -7.48 -4.49 1.17
CA SER A 220 -7.71 -5.86 0.70
C SER A 220 -9.09 -5.95 0.05
N TYR A 221 -9.16 -6.59 -1.11
CA TYR A 221 -10.39 -6.78 -1.89
C TYR A 221 -10.24 -8.01 -2.78
N VAL A 222 -11.34 -8.64 -3.18
CA VAL A 222 -11.35 -9.69 -4.19
C VAL A 222 -11.79 -9.12 -5.54
N VAL A 223 -11.15 -9.59 -6.60
CA VAL A 223 -11.57 -9.37 -7.99
C VAL A 223 -11.81 -10.73 -8.63
N THR A 224 -12.96 -10.89 -9.27
CA THR A 224 -13.25 -12.05 -10.09
C THR A 224 -13.47 -11.56 -11.52
N PRO A 225 -12.44 -11.69 -12.38
CA PRO A 225 -12.53 -11.22 -13.75
C PRO A 225 -13.61 -12.01 -14.49
N PRO A 226 -14.30 -11.38 -15.48
CA PRO A 226 -15.26 -12.10 -16.30
C PRO A 226 -14.59 -13.31 -16.96
N ALA A 227 -15.28 -14.43 -17.02
CA ALA A 227 -14.78 -15.63 -17.67
C ALA A 227 -14.40 -15.30 -19.12
N SER A 228 -13.14 -15.50 -19.49
CA SER A 228 -12.73 -15.36 -20.88
C SER A 228 -13.06 -16.63 -21.66
N ASP A 229 -13.54 -16.48 -22.89
CA ASP A 229 -13.80 -17.60 -23.80
C ASP A 229 -12.51 -18.40 -24.14
N THR A 230 -11.33 -17.89 -23.78
CA THR A 230 -10.02 -18.49 -24.02
C THR A 230 -9.38 -19.14 -22.78
N GLY A 231 -9.98 -18.99 -21.59
CA GLY A 231 -9.40 -19.45 -20.33
C GLY A 231 -8.19 -18.65 -19.85
N GLU A 232 -7.81 -17.58 -20.56
CA GLU A 232 -6.80 -16.62 -20.13
C GLU A 232 -7.45 -15.51 -19.31
N VAL A 233 -7.06 -15.36 -18.05
CA VAL A 233 -7.45 -14.21 -17.23
C VAL A 233 -6.88 -12.96 -17.90
N ALA A 234 -7.74 -12.01 -18.29
CA ALA A 234 -7.30 -10.74 -18.86
C ALA A 234 -6.45 -9.97 -17.83
N SER A 235 -5.12 -10.07 -17.96
CA SER A 235 -4.14 -9.52 -17.02
C SER A 235 -3.92 -8.01 -17.15
N ASP A 236 -4.56 -7.36 -18.13
CA ASP A 236 -4.23 -5.99 -18.54
C ASP A 236 -5.28 -4.95 -18.09
N GLU A 237 -6.36 -5.36 -17.44
CA GLU A 237 -7.34 -4.41 -16.89
C GLU A 237 -6.92 -3.96 -15.47
N GLU A 238 -6.52 -2.70 -15.31
CA GLU A 238 -6.18 -2.14 -14.00
C GLU A 238 -7.44 -1.70 -13.24
N GLY A 239 -7.58 -2.15 -11.98
CA GLY A 239 -8.58 -1.61 -11.06
C GLY A 239 -8.21 -0.22 -10.57
N THR A 240 -9.19 0.59 -10.18
CA THR A 240 -8.93 1.90 -9.55
C THR A 240 -9.46 1.94 -8.12
N ILE A 241 -8.71 2.61 -7.25
CA ILE A 241 -9.07 2.78 -5.85
C ILE A 241 -9.09 4.28 -5.55
N GLU A 242 -10.26 4.80 -5.26
CA GLU A 242 -10.50 6.20 -4.89
C GLU A 242 -10.54 6.34 -3.36
N ILE A 243 -9.72 7.22 -2.83
CA ILE A 243 -9.83 7.67 -1.45
C ILE A 243 -10.70 8.91 -1.42
N VAL A 244 -11.77 8.86 -0.65
CA VAL A 244 -12.79 9.89 -0.56
C VAL A 244 -12.81 10.47 0.85
N ASP A 245 -12.80 11.80 0.90
CA ASP A 245 -12.93 12.62 2.10
C ASP A 245 -14.05 13.64 1.89
N ASP A 246 -15.04 13.66 2.77
CA ASP A 246 -16.24 14.51 2.69
C ASP A 246 -16.88 14.57 1.27
N GLY A 247 -17.05 13.40 0.66
CA GLY A 247 -17.62 13.25 -0.68
C GLY A 247 -16.68 13.57 -1.86
N SER A 248 -15.50 14.14 -1.60
CA SER A 248 -14.51 14.51 -2.61
C SER A 248 -13.43 13.44 -2.74
N VAL A 249 -13.08 13.05 -3.98
CA VAL A 249 -11.94 12.16 -4.23
C VAL A 249 -10.65 12.94 -3.99
N ILE A 250 -9.90 12.56 -2.95
CA ILE A 250 -8.64 13.22 -2.59
C ILE A 250 -7.42 12.48 -3.15
N ARG A 251 -7.57 11.24 -3.61
CA ARG A 251 -6.48 10.42 -4.15
C ARG A 251 -7.05 9.27 -4.99
N THR A 252 -6.45 9.00 -6.14
CA THR A 252 -6.71 7.77 -6.90
C THR A 252 -5.45 6.93 -6.98
N LEU A 253 -5.57 5.64 -6.67
CA LEU A 253 -4.52 4.63 -6.76
C LEU A 253 -4.89 3.65 -7.87
N LYS A 254 -3.86 3.12 -8.53
CA LYS A 254 -3.98 1.88 -9.29
C LYS A 254 -4.05 0.71 -8.31
N GLY A 255 -5.01 -0.18 -8.52
CA GLY A 255 -5.16 -1.42 -7.76
C GLY A 255 -4.88 -2.63 -8.67
N PRO A 256 -4.18 -3.66 -8.19
CA PRO A 256 -4.10 -4.92 -8.92
C PRO A 256 -5.50 -5.49 -9.15
N ALA A 257 -5.69 -6.19 -10.26
CA ALA A 257 -6.96 -6.82 -10.63
C ALA A 257 -6.74 -8.31 -10.96
N GLU A 258 -5.85 -8.95 -10.20
CA GLU A 258 -5.59 -10.38 -10.35
C GLU A 258 -6.82 -11.18 -9.88
N ALA A 259 -7.08 -12.34 -10.47
CA ALA A 259 -8.18 -13.18 -10.01
C ALA A 259 -7.96 -13.62 -8.55
N GLY A 260 -8.95 -13.38 -7.69
CA GLY A 260 -8.91 -13.71 -6.27
C GLY A 260 -8.57 -12.51 -5.37
N LEU A 261 -7.93 -12.80 -4.23
CA LEU A 261 -7.63 -11.78 -3.22
C LEU A 261 -6.46 -10.90 -3.67
N ASN A 262 -6.73 -9.60 -3.74
CA ASN A 262 -5.79 -8.55 -4.07
C ASN A 262 -5.46 -7.72 -2.81
N ARG A 263 -4.23 -7.22 -2.76
CA ARG A 263 -3.77 -6.33 -1.69
C ARG A 263 -2.92 -5.20 -2.24
N THR A 264 -3.17 -3.99 -1.75
CA THR A 264 -2.31 -2.83 -2.00
C THR A 264 -2.25 -1.93 -0.78
N THR A 265 -1.42 -0.90 -0.82
CA THR A 265 -1.24 0.02 0.31
C THR A 265 -1.46 1.46 -0.10
N TRP A 266 -2.39 2.12 0.57
CA TRP A 266 -2.50 3.57 0.52
C TRP A 266 -1.54 4.20 1.53
N ARG A 267 -0.51 4.89 1.04
CA ARG A 267 0.52 5.56 1.87
C ARG A 267 0.04 6.83 2.59
N LEU A 268 -1.28 6.95 2.83
CA LEU A 268 -1.89 8.02 3.62
C LEU A 268 -1.63 9.43 3.07
N ARG A 269 -1.58 9.56 1.73
CA ARG A 269 -1.34 10.83 1.04
C ARG A 269 -2.51 11.22 0.16
N ARG A 270 -2.76 12.53 0.10
CA ARG A 270 -3.61 13.18 -0.89
C ARG A 270 -2.94 13.15 -2.27
N LYS A 271 -3.68 13.51 -3.30
CA LYS A 271 -3.18 13.87 -4.62
C LYS A 271 -2.21 15.04 -4.49
N GLY A 272 -1.12 14.96 -5.22
CA GLY A 272 -0.18 16.04 -5.43
C GLY A 272 -0.24 16.54 -6.87
N VAL A 273 0.66 17.47 -7.17
CA VAL A 273 0.75 18.11 -8.48
C VAL A 273 2.03 17.71 -9.21
N ARG A 274 1.98 17.72 -10.54
CA ARG A 274 3.17 17.50 -11.39
C ARG A 274 4.15 18.66 -11.22
N GLY A 275 5.43 18.34 -11.10
CA GLY A 275 6.49 19.34 -10.99
C GLY A 275 6.92 19.90 -12.34
N PRO A 276 7.56 21.09 -12.36
CA PRO A 276 7.91 21.78 -13.61
C PRO A 276 9.03 21.11 -14.40
N THR A 277 9.72 20.12 -13.83
CA THR A 277 10.78 19.33 -14.48
C THR A 277 10.24 18.14 -15.26
N THR A 278 8.99 17.72 -15.01
CA THR A 278 8.40 16.51 -15.62
C THR A 278 7.51 16.90 -16.81
N PRO A 279 7.86 16.51 -18.05
CA PRO A 279 7.04 16.73 -19.23
C PRO A 279 5.65 16.08 -19.10
N LYS A 280 4.68 16.60 -19.85
CA LYS A 280 3.30 16.11 -19.79
C LYS A 280 3.19 14.68 -20.34
N GLU A 281 3.93 14.39 -21.40
CA GLU A 281 3.93 13.08 -22.08
C GLU A 281 4.52 11.96 -21.19
N GLU A 282 5.48 12.31 -20.33
CA GLU A 282 6.02 11.39 -19.33
C GLU A 282 4.99 11.15 -18.20
N ALA A 283 4.26 12.21 -17.84
CA ALA A 283 3.21 12.14 -16.82
C ALA A 283 1.90 11.51 -17.29
N GLU A 284 1.68 11.36 -18.61
CA GLU A 284 0.56 10.64 -19.23
C GLU A 284 0.79 9.11 -19.27
N LYS A 285 2.00 8.64 -18.91
CA LYS A 285 2.32 7.21 -18.67
C LYS A 285 2.66 6.92 -17.20
N PRO A 286 1.88 7.36 -16.19
CA PRO A 286 2.34 7.22 -14.84
C PRO A 286 2.03 5.82 -14.29
N ASP A 287 2.95 5.31 -13.46
CA ASP A 287 2.69 4.23 -12.51
C ASP A 287 1.66 4.62 -11.42
N GLY A 288 1.05 5.80 -11.52
CA GLY A 288 -0.02 6.31 -10.66
C GLY A 288 -0.02 7.84 -10.48
N GLU A 289 -1.10 8.39 -9.92
CA GLU A 289 -1.23 9.83 -9.66
C GLU A 289 -0.07 10.40 -8.81
N PRO A 290 0.42 11.63 -9.04
CA PRO A 290 1.48 12.22 -8.22
C PRO A 290 1.08 12.29 -6.74
N ALA A 291 1.93 11.85 -5.82
CA ALA A 291 1.62 11.90 -4.38
C ALA A 291 1.75 13.32 -3.81
N GLY A 292 0.81 13.72 -2.95
CA GLY A 292 0.73 15.02 -2.30
C GLY A 292 1.11 14.98 -0.82
N PRO A 293 0.58 15.90 0.01
CA PRO A 293 0.77 15.89 1.44
C PRO A 293 0.08 14.70 2.11
N GLU A 294 0.48 14.42 3.35
CA GLU A 294 -0.22 13.45 4.19
C GLU A 294 -1.66 13.92 4.49
N VAL A 295 -2.55 12.96 4.70
CA VAL A 295 -3.91 13.26 5.13
C VAL A 295 -3.97 13.63 6.62
N VAL A 296 -5.04 14.30 7.03
CA VAL A 296 -5.32 14.56 8.44
C VAL A 296 -5.84 13.27 9.10
N PRO A 297 -5.45 12.93 10.33
CA PRO A 297 -6.07 11.79 11.02
C PRO A 297 -7.60 11.88 11.03
N GLY A 298 -8.30 10.87 10.54
CA GLY A 298 -9.73 10.88 10.31
C GLY A 298 -10.22 9.58 9.66
N THR A 299 -11.51 9.49 9.38
CA THR A 299 -12.09 8.33 8.68
C THR A 299 -12.29 8.69 7.21
N TYR A 300 -11.79 7.83 6.33
CA TYR A 300 -11.86 7.99 4.88
C TYR A 300 -12.65 6.84 4.27
N THR A 301 -13.39 7.12 3.21
CA THR A 301 -14.01 6.08 2.40
C THR A 301 -13.02 5.63 1.34
N VAL A 302 -12.82 4.31 1.22
CA VAL A 302 -12.04 3.69 0.16
C VAL A 302 -13.03 3.05 -0.79
N ARG A 303 -13.10 3.58 -2.01
CA ARG A 303 -14.00 3.09 -3.06
C ARG A 303 -13.17 2.38 -4.12
N TYR A 304 -13.50 1.12 -4.36
CA TYR A 304 -12.88 0.26 -5.35
C TYR A 304 -13.74 0.28 -6.60
N ARG A 305 -13.10 0.28 -7.77
CA ARG A 305 -13.76 0.15 -9.07
C ARG A 305 -13.01 -0.86 -9.92
N TYR A 306 -13.78 -1.76 -10.53
CA TYR A 306 -13.30 -2.72 -11.52
C TYR A 306 -14.42 -2.91 -12.54
N ASN A 307 -14.16 -2.51 -13.79
CA ASN A 307 -15.19 -2.40 -14.83
C ASN A 307 -16.40 -1.60 -14.34
N ASP A 308 -17.62 -2.13 -14.48
CA ASP A 308 -18.86 -1.49 -14.02
C ASP A 308 -19.15 -1.74 -12.53
N HIS A 309 -18.32 -2.52 -11.84
CA HIS A 309 -18.50 -2.86 -10.43
C HIS A 309 -17.84 -1.83 -9.52
N VAL A 310 -18.55 -1.48 -8.45
CA VAL A 310 -18.10 -0.56 -7.43
C VAL A 310 -18.42 -1.14 -6.07
N ASP A 311 -17.43 -1.20 -5.19
CA ASP A 311 -17.63 -1.49 -3.77
C ASP A 311 -16.84 -0.49 -2.92
N SER A 312 -17.17 -0.37 -1.64
CA SER A 312 -16.48 0.55 -0.76
C SER A 312 -16.43 0.08 0.68
N THR A 313 -15.39 0.53 1.36
CA THR A 313 -15.20 0.33 2.80
C THR A 313 -14.70 1.63 3.42
N THR A 314 -14.48 1.63 4.73
CA THR A 314 -13.88 2.77 5.44
C THR A 314 -12.54 2.37 6.03
N VAL A 315 -11.61 3.33 6.06
CA VAL A 315 -10.36 3.23 6.81
C VAL A 315 -10.28 4.37 7.83
N THR A 316 -9.90 4.04 9.05
CA THR A 316 -9.61 5.04 10.09
C THR A 316 -8.11 5.30 10.14
N VAL A 317 -7.71 6.54 9.89
CA VAL A 317 -6.33 7.01 10.00
C VAL A 317 -6.15 7.68 11.36
N LYS A 318 -5.29 7.09 12.19
CA LYS A 318 -4.97 7.58 13.53
C LYS A 318 -3.63 8.33 13.53
N PRO A 319 -3.47 9.34 14.40
CA PRO A 319 -2.15 9.93 14.63
C PRO A 319 -1.24 8.91 15.31
N ASP A 320 0.08 9.12 15.22
CA ASP A 320 1.01 8.39 16.08
C ASP A 320 0.67 8.65 17.56
N PRO A 321 0.37 7.60 18.37
CA PRO A 321 -0.02 7.79 19.77
C PRO A 321 1.08 8.41 20.63
N ARG A 322 2.33 8.45 20.15
CA ARG A 322 3.48 9.06 20.84
C ARG A 322 3.57 10.57 20.60
N VAL A 323 2.85 11.11 19.61
CA VAL A 323 2.95 12.51 19.18
C VAL A 323 1.68 13.28 19.55
N LYS A 324 1.81 14.21 20.50
CA LYS A 324 0.70 15.09 20.90
C LYS A 324 0.47 16.20 19.86
N GLY A 325 -0.79 16.50 19.57
CA GLY A 325 -1.17 17.62 18.69
C GLY A 325 -0.96 17.38 17.19
N MET A 326 -0.64 16.16 16.77
CA MET A 326 -0.38 15.84 15.35
C MET A 326 -1.56 16.20 14.43
N ARG A 327 -2.80 15.97 14.86
CA ARG A 327 -3.98 16.30 14.04
C ARG A 327 -4.04 17.79 13.70
N ALA A 328 -4.03 18.65 14.73
CA ALA A 328 -4.05 20.11 14.56
C ALA A 328 -2.85 20.60 13.71
N ALA A 329 -1.67 20.02 13.95
CA ALA A 329 -0.48 20.34 13.15
C ALA A 329 -0.62 19.97 11.66
N GLN A 330 -1.30 18.88 11.32
CA GLN A 330 -1.56 18.52 9.92
C GLN A 330 -2.63 19.44 9.31
N GLU A 331 -3.67 19.79 10.05
CA GLU A 331 -4.69 20.77 9.62
C GLU A 331 -4.04 22.13 9.28
N ASP A 332 -3.18 22.66 10.17
CA ASP A 332 -2.46 23.93 9.94
C ASP A 332 -1.53 23.92 8.71
N LYS A 333 -1.09 22.74 8.29
CA LYS A 333 -0.20 22.59 7.11
C LYS A 333 -0.94 22.55 5.80
N LEU A 334 -2.21 22.14 5.78
CA LEU A 334 -2.95 21.93 4.54
C LEU A 334 -2.99 23.21 3.71
N GLU A 335 -3.27 24.36 4.33
CA GLU A 335 -3.29 25.65 3.65
C GLU A 335 -1.94 25.98 2.98
N LEU A 336 -0.82 25.75 3.68
CA LEU A 336 0.52 25.99 3.13
C LEU A 336 0.86 25.00 2.01
N TYR A 337 0.37 23.77 2.10
CA TYR A 337 0.54 22.77 1.05
C TYR A 337 -0.28 23.11 -0.18
N ASP A 338 -1.55 23.48 -0.03
CA ASP A 338 -2.43 23.88 -1.11
C ASP A 338 -1.85 25.11 -1.84
N ARG A 339 -1.33 26.07 -1.06
CA ARG A 339 -0.58 27.19 -1.62
C ARG A 339 0.67 26.75 -2.37
N LEU A 340 1.51 25.88 -1.80
CA LEU A 340 2.71 25.37 -2.47
C LEU A 340 2.37 24.61 -3.76
N MET A 341 1.28 23.83 -3.76
CA MET A 341 0.81 23.08 -4.93
C MET A 341 0.36 24.03 -6.04
N SER A 342 -0.45 25.04 -5.74
CA SER A 342 -0.88 26.04 -6.74
C SER A 342 0.31 26.81 -7.36
N VAL A 343 1.31 27.17 -6.55
CA VAL A 343 2.55 27.81 -7.01
C VAL A 343 3.38 26.86 -7.89
N THR A 344 3.38 25.56 -7.56
CA THR A 344 4.04 24.53 -8.37
C THR A 344 3.35 24.37 -9.71
N GLU A 345 2.01 24.34 -9.75
CA GLU A 345 1.23 24.23 -10.99
C GLU A 345 1.50 25.40 -11.94
N ALA A 346 1.53 26.63 -11.43
CA ALA A 346 1.86 27.80 -12.25
C ALA A 346 3.28 27.70 -12.85
N ALA A 347 4.26 27.20 -12.08
CA ALA A 347 5.60 26.94 -12.59
C ALA A 347 5.60 25.83 -13.67
N THR A 348 4.83 24.76 -13.45
CA THR A 348 4.70 23.63 -14.37
C THR A 348 4.06 24.07 -15.69
N GLU A 349 2.99 24.86 -15.64
CA GLU A 349 2.33 25.42 -16.82
C GLU A 349 3.29 26.28 -17.65
N ALA A 350 4.06 27.15 -17.00
CA ALA A 350 5.06 27.96 -17.70
C ALA A 350 6.16 27.11 -18.34
N ALA A 351 6.61 26.06 -17.66
CA ALA A 351 7.60 25.12 -18.22
C ALA A 351 7.03 24.34 -19.42
N ASP A 352 5.76 23.93 -19.38
CA ASP A 352 5.10 23.26 -20.51
C ASP A 352 4.96 24.18 -21.71
N ARG A 353 4.55 25.44 -21.51
CA ARG A 353 4.50 26.43 -22.60
C ARG A 353 5.85 26.61 -23.28
N LEU A 354 6.95 26.59 -22.52
CA LEU A 354 8.30 26.61 -23.09
C LEU A 354 8.64 25.33 -23.88
N ARG A 355 8.26 24.15 -23.39
CA ARG A 355 8.45 22.87 -24.10
C ARG A 355 7.66 22.85 -25.41
N GLU A 356 6.41 23.28 -25.38
CA GLU A 356 5.57 23.41 -26.57
C GLU A 356 6.15 24.42 -27.55
N ALA A 357 6.57 25.61 -27.09
CA ALA A 357 7.22 26.61 -27.94
C ALA A 357 8.49 26.06 -28.60
N LYS A 358 9.29 25.27 -27.87
CA LYS A 358 10.45 24.58 -28.43
C LYS A 358 10.04 23.62 -29.55
N ARG A 359 9.01 22.79 -29.31
CA ARG A 359 8.46 21.89 -30.32
C ARG A 359 8.00 22.64 -31.57
N THR A 360 7.25 23.73 -31.41
CA THR A 360 6.80 24.59 -32.52
C THR A 360 7.99 25.15 -33.30
N THR A 361 9.01 25.69 -32.62
CA THR A 361 10.21 26.22 -33.30
C THR A 361 10.97 25.14 -34.07
N SER A 362 11.00 23.90 -33.59
CA SER A 362 11.62 22.77 -34.29
C SER A 362 10.81 22.36 -35.52
N GLN A 363 9.48 22.26 -35.40
CA GLN A 363 8.62 21.94 -36.55
C GLN A 363 8.71 22.99 -37.65
N ILE A 364 8.83 24.28 -37.29
CA ILE A 364 9.04 25.36 -38.26
C ILE A 364 10.40 25.21 -38.96
N ASP A 365 11.46 24.87 -38.22
CA ASP A 365 12.79 24.59 -38.76
C ASP A 365 12.73 23.45 -39.80
N ASP A 366 12.04 22.36 -39.46
CA ASP A 366 11.83 21.20 -40.33
C ASP A 366 11.05 21.55 -41.59
N VAL A 367 9.98 22.35 -41.48
CA VAL A 367 9.17 22.81 -42.63
C VAL A 367 9.96 23.75 -43.54
N LEU A 368 10.81 24.61 -42.97
CA LEU A 368 11.68 25.48 -43.77
C LEU A 368 12.74 24.69 -44.52
N GLY A 369 13.15 23.51 -44.02
CA GLY A 369 14.06 22.60 -44.71
C GLY A 369 15.31 23.30 -45.22
N ASP A 370 15.63 23.11 -46.50
CA ASP A 370 16.80 23.72 -47.16
C ASP A 370 16.53 25.11 -47.78
N ARG A 371 15.35 25.72 -47.54
CA ARG A 371 15.04 27.06 -48.07
C ARG A 371 16.08 28.08 -47.61
N ASP A 372 16.58 28.86 -48.57
CA ASP A 372 17.65 29.86 -48.39
C ASP A 372 17.19 31.28 -48.79
N ASP A 373 15.89 31.47 -49.06
CA ASP A 373 15.31 32.79 -49.27
C ASP A 373 15.44 33.66 -48.01
N GLU A 374 15.40 34.99 -48.18
CA GLU A 374 15.63 35.95 -47.10
C GLU A 374 14.65 35.77 -45.93
N ALA A 375 13.39 35.42 -46.22
CA ALA A 375 12.37 35.18 -45.21
C ALA A 375 12.64 33.86 -44.45
N ALA A 376 12.98 32.78 -45.14
CA ALA A 376 13.37 31.51 -44.54
C ALA A 376 14.63 31.64 -43.67
N THR A 377 15.66 32.36 -44.14
CA THR A 377 16.90 32.61 -43.40
C THR A 377 16.61 33.39 -42.11
N THR A 378 15.84 34.47 -42.22
CA THR A 378 15.43 35.28 -41.06
C THR A 378 14.63 34.46 -40.04
N ALA A 379 13.71 33.62 -40.51
CA ALA A 379 12.92 32.74 -39.66
C ALA A 379 13.79 31.68 -38.95
N LYS A 380 14.76 31.06 -39.64
CA LYS A 380 15.71 30.10 -39.03
C LYS A 380 16.56 30.75 -37.95
N ASP A 381 17.13 31.93 -38.22
CA ASP A 381 17.97 32.65 -37.26
C ASP A 381 17.20 33.05 -35.99
N LYS A 382 16.00 33.59 -36.16
CA LYS A 382 15.12 33.90 -35.02
C LYS A 382 14.67 32.63 -34.31
N GLY A 383 14.36 31.56 -35.03
CA GLY A 383 13.98 30.27 -34.45
C GLY A 383 15.09 29.68 -33.57
N LYS A 384 16.35 29.76 -34.01
CA LYS A 384 17.52 29.40 -33.21
C LYS A 384 17.62 30.26 -31.94
N ALA A 385 17.48 31.58 -32.06
CA ALA A 385 17.49 32.49 -30.91
C ALA A 385 16.36 32.17 -29.91
N MET A 386 15.17 31.77 -30.40
CA MET A 386 14.06 31.33 -29.54
C MET A 386 14.42 30.05 -28.81
N ARG A 387 14.98 29.04 -29.50
CA ARG A 387 15.43 27.79 -28.86
C ARG A 387 16.50 28.03 -27.79
N ASP A 388 17.43 28.96 -28.03
CA ASP A 388 18.46 29.33 -27.06
C ASP A 388 17.86 30.05 -25.84
N SER A 389 16.90 30.95 -26.05
CA SER A 389 16.17 31.65 -24.98
C SER A 389 15.32 30.70 -24.14
N ILE A 390 14.60 29.78 -24.79
CA ILE A 390 13.85 28.72 -24.13
C ILE A 390 14.79 27.84 -23.31
N LYS A 391 15.96 27.47 -23.85
CA LYS A 391 16.97 26.69 -23.12
C LYS A 391 17.50 27.44 -21.90
N ALA A 392 17.69 28.76 -22.00
CA ALA A 392 18.11 29.59 -20.87
C ALA A 392 17.02 29.66 -19.78
N LEU A 393 15.75 29.83 -20.15
CA LEU A 393 14.62 29.83 -19.23
C LEU A 393 14.40 28.45 -18.59
N MET A 394 14.54 27.36 -19.33
CA MET A 394 14.44 25.99 -18.76
C MET A 394 15.57 25.68 -17.77
N ARG A 395 16.78 26.24 -17.98
CA ARG A 395 17.88 26.13 -16.99
C ARG A 395 17.56 26.79 -15.66
N GLU A 396 16.64 27.76 -15.63
CA GLU A 396 16.15 28.32 -14.38
C GLU A 396 15.31 27.34 -13.55
N VAL A 397 14.74 26.33 -14.22
CA VAL A 397 13.92 25.28 -13.60
C VAL A 397 14.79 24.12 -13.11
N GLU A 398 15.63 23.59 -13.98
CA GLU A 398 16.37 22.32 -13.77
C GLU A 398 17.83 22.52 -13.35
N GLY A 399 18.42 23.68 -13.64
CA GLY A 399 19.85 23.92 -13.46
C GLY A 399 20.68 23.49 -14.66
N LYS A 400 22.00 23.34 -14.45
CA LYS A 400 22.93 22.83 -15.47
C LYS A 400 23.13 21.33 -15.28
N ASP A 401 23.16 20.59 -16.39
CA ASP A 401 23.60 19.19 -16.40
C ASP A 401 25.05 19.10 -15.92
N VAL A 402 25.25 18.39 -14.81
CA VAL A 402 26.56 18.14 -14.22
C VAL A 402 26.63 16.68 -13.79
N GLN A 403 27.82 16.09 -13.82
CA GLN A 403 28.03 14.73 -13.32
C GLN A 403 28.02 14.75 -11.78
N GLY A 404 27.12 13.98 -11.16
CA GLY A 404 27.00 13.83 -9.70
C GLY A 404 25.86 14.63 -9.05
N ILE A 405 25.65 14.41 -7.74
CA ILE A 405 24.58 15.08 -6.97
C ILE A 405 24.98 16.52 -6.66
N ARG A 406 24.31 17.49 -7.29
CA ARG A 406 24.45 18.93 -6.98
C ARG A 406 23.13 19.50 -6.48
N ARG A 407 23.17 20.18 -5.33
CA ARG A 407 22.06 21.00 -4.86
C ARG A 407 22.29 22.44 -5.31
N ASP A 408 21.48 22.92 -6.25
CA ASP A 408 21.51 24.32 -6.68
C ASP A 408 20.31 25.07 -6.07
N PRO A 409 20.48 25.80 -4.95
CA PRO A 409 19.37 26.49 -4.30
C PRO A 409 18.88 27.71 -5.10
N SER A 410 19.41 27.98 -6.29
CA SER A 410 18.99 29.09 -7.12
C SER A 410 17.88 28.73 -8.12
N VAL A 411 17.63 27.44 -8.40
CA VAL A 411 16.65 27.01 -9.41
C VAL A 411 15.25 26.83 -8.84
N VAL A 412 14.23 26.89 -9.70
CA VAL A 412 12.81 26.77 -9.32
C VAL A 412 12.52 25.43 -8.65
N SER A 413 12.93 24.32 -9.27
CA SER A 413 12.69 22.96 -8.75
C SER A 413 13.26 22.76 -7.34
N SER A 414 14.47 23.26 -7.10
CA SER A 414 15.11 23.19 -5.78
C SER A 414 14.35 23.97 -4.72
N ARG A 415 13.82 25.16 -5.04
CA ARG A 415 13.07 25.96 -4.08
C ARG A 415 11.72 25.35 -3.74
N LEU A 416 10.99 24.86 -4.74
CA LEU A 416 9.74 24.13 -4.55
C LEU A 416 9.98 22.87 -3.71
N GLY A 417 11.02 22.09 -4.05
CA GLY A 417 11.42 20.90 -3.31
C GLY A 417 11.83 21.19 -1.87
N MET A 418 12.54 22.29 -1.61
CA MET A 418 12.87 22.73 -0.25
C MET A 418 11.62 23.09 0.55
N ALA A 419 10.71 23.90 0.00
CA ALA A 419 9.47 24.25 0.68
C ALA A 419 8.65 22.99 1.03
N ARG A 420 8.54 22.06 0.07
CA ARG A 420 7.90 20.75 0.29
C ARG A 420 8.57 19.95 1.40
N PHE A 421 9.91 19.92 1.42
CA PHE A 421 10.69 19.21 2.43
C PHE A 421 10.46 19.80 3.84
N TYR A 422 10.54 21.12 4.01
CA TYR A 422 10.32 21.75 5.31
C TYR A 422 8.92 21.43 5.85
N LEU A 423 7.88 21.60 5.03
CA LEU A 423 6.50 21.28 5.41
C LEU A 423 6.31 19.79 5.78
N GLY A 424 7.01 18.89 5.08
CA GLY A 424 6.84 17.43 5.24
C GLY A 424 7.77 16.75 6.24
N SER A 425 8.84 17.43 6.67
CA SER A 425 9.88 16.82 7.52
C SER A 425 9.58 16.87 9.03
N SER A 426 8.48 17.49 9.41
CA SER A 426 8.15 17.74 10.82
C SER A 426 6.74 17.28 11.17
N VAL A 427 6.49 16.95 12.43
CA VAL A 427 5.13 16.63 12.95
C VAL A 427 4.50 17.77 13.74
N ARG A 428 5.21 18.89 13.89
CA ARG A 428 4.70 20.11 14.52
C ARG A 428 3.94 20.98 13.54
N ALA A 429 3.15 21.89 14.09
CA ALA A 429 2.54 22.98 13.33
C ALA A 429 3.61 23.82 12.59
N PRO A 430 3.26 24.47 11.46
CA PRO A 430 4.20 25.29 10.70
C PRO A 430 4.76 26.45 11.51
N ASP A 431 6.07 26.65 11.43
CA ASP A 431 6.77 27.78 12.05
C ASP A 431 7.24 28.81 11.00
N GLN A 432 8.00 29.81 11.45
CA GLN A 432 8.52 30.85 10.57
C GLN A 432 9.46 30.31 9.47
N SER A 433 10.17 29.21 9.72
CA SER A 433 11.07 28.59 8.75
C SER A 433 10.28 27.99 7.60
N ASP A 434 9.16 27.32 7.89
CA ASP A 434 8.26 26.73 6.89
C ASP A 434 7.67 27.81 5.99
N ARG A 435 7.14 28.89 6.60
CA ARG A 435 6.58 30.04 5.87
C ARG A 435 7.64 30.74 5.00
N ARG A 436 8.84 30.97 5.54
CA ARG A 436 9.95 31.54 4.76
C ARG A 436 10.40 30.65 3.61
N ALA A 437 10.34 29.32 3.76
CA ALA A 437 10.68 28.41 2.68
C ALA A 437 9.68 28.53 1.53
N LEU A 438 8.38 28.60 1.84
CA LEU A 438 7.31 28.85 0.86
C LEU A 438 7.49 30.21 0.18
N GLU A 439 7.65 31.30 0.94
CA GLU A 439 7.87 32.66 0.38
C GLU A 439 9.07 32.71 -0.58
N ARG A 440 10.14 31.98 -0.28
CA ARG A 440 11.33 31.89 -1.14
C ARG A 440 11.04 31.13 -2.43
N ALA A 441 10.18 30.11 -2.38
CA ALA A 441 9.71 29.39 -3.55
C ALA A 441 8.83 30.28 -4.43
N GLU A 442 7.85 30.96 -3.84
CA GLU A 442 6.98 31.92 -4.54
C GLU A 442 7.78 33.02 -5.24
N LYS A 443 8.72 33.68 -4.54
CA LYS A 443 9.59 34.70 -5.14
C LYS A 443 10.45 34.15 -6.28
N ARG A 444 10.82 32.88 -6.22
CA ARG A 444 11.60 32.25 -7.29
C ARG A 444 10.74 31.91 -8.51
N VAL A 445 9.55 31.36 -8.29
CA VAL A 445 8.59 31.08 -9.35
C VAL A 445 8.12 32.38 -10.00
N GLN A 446 7.79 33.41 -9.22
CA GLN A 446 7.38 34.70 -9.77
C GLN A 446 8.43 35.30 -10.71
N ARG A 447 9.72 35.21 -10.36
CA ARG A 447 10.80 35.66 -11.26
C ARG A 447 10.86 34.84 -12.55
N PHE A 448 10.68 33.53 -12.45
CA PHE A 448 10.61 32.64 -13.61
C PHE A 448 9.41 33.00 -14.51
N LEU A 449 8.21 33.15 -13.94
CA LEU A 449 7.01 33.56 -14.68
C LEU A 449 7.21 34.91 -15.37
N ASN A 450 7.84 35.89 -14.70
CA ASN A 450 8.12 37.18 -15.32
C ASN A 450 9.02 37.03 -16.56
N GLY A 451 10.07 36.20 -16.49
CA GLY A 451 10.94 35.92 -17.63
C GLY A 451 10.21 35.22 -18.78
N VAL A 452 9.36 34.23 -18.46
CA VAL A 452 8.54 33.51 -19.46
C VAL A 452 7.51 34.44 -20.11
N ASN A 453 6.83 35.25 -19.32
CA ASN A 453 5.84 36.20 -19.83
C ASN A 453 6.49 37.28 -20.69
N GLN A 454 7.68 37.75 -20.31
CA GLN A 454 8.44 38.70 -21.11
C GLN A 454 8.85 38.08 -22.46
N PHE A 455 9.36 36.84 -22.45
CA PHE A 455 9.67 36.10 -23.68
C PHE A 455 8.46 36.00 -24.63
N PHE A 456 7.28 35.67 -24.10
CA PHE A 456 6.06 35.57 -24.91
C PHE A 456 5.48 36.92 -25.34
N ALA A 457 5.77 38.01 -24.61
CA ALA A 457 5.29 39.35 -24.94
C ALA A 457 6.20 40.06 -25.96
N ASP A 458 7.52 39.91 -25.83
CA ASP A 458 8.50 40.69 -26.59
C ASP A 458 9.07 39.88 -27.77
N ASP A 459 9.59 38.69 -27.50
CA ASP A 459 10.36 37.92 -28.47
C ASP A 459 9.48 37.07 -29.39
N TRP A 460 8.45 36.42 -28.82
CA TRP A 460 7.57 35.49 -29.54
C TRP A 460 6.78 36.15 -30.68
N PRO A 461 6.19 37.36 -30.53
CA PRO A 461 5.47 38.01 -31.63
C PRO A 461 6.40 38.45 -32.77
N ALA A 462 7.65 38.83 -32.44
CA ALA A 462 8.66 39.16 -33.43
C ALA A 462 9.08 37.94 -34.25
N TYR A 463 9.15 36.76 -33.62
CA TYR A 463 9.38 35.49 -34.32
C TYR A 463 8.19 35.13 -35.22
N ARG A 464 6.95 35.23 -34.71
CA ARG A 464 5.72 35.01 -35.50
C ARG A 464 5.73 35.79 -36.81
N LYS A 465 6.04 37.09 -36.75
CA LYS A 465 6.08 37.94 -37.94
C LYS A 465 7.06 37.42 -39.00
N ALA A 466 8.23 36.94 -38.58
CA ALA A 466 9.22 36.36 -39.49
C ALA A 466 8.76 35.01 -40.08
N VAL A 467 8.09 34.18 -39.28
CA VAL A 467 7.53 32.90 -39.72
C VAL A 467 6.40 33.10 -40.73
N THR A 468 5.52 34.09 -40.50
CA THR A 468 4.45 34.44 -41.46
C THR A 468 5.02 34.99 -42.77
N MET A 469 6.12 35.74 -42.73
CA MET A 469 6.82 36.20 -43.94
C MET A 469 7.43 35.04 -44.75
N ALA A 470 7.66 33.89 -44.12
CA ALA A 470 8.15 32.67 -44.77
C ALA A 470 7.02 31.72 -45.21
N ASP A 471 5.78 32.20 -45.28
CA ASP A 471 4.57 31.48 -45.70
C ASP A 471 4.16 30.30 -44.80
N ILE A 472 4.47 30.37 -43.50
CA ILE A 472 4.04 29.38 -42.51
C ILE A 472 2.90 29.94 -41.66
N SER A 473 1.79 29.19 -41.60
CA SER A 473 0.52 29.65 -40.98
C SER A 473 0.14 28.95 -39.67
N PHE A 474 0.81 27.87 -39.28
CA PHE A 474 0.56 27.17 -38.01
C PHE A 474 1.40 27.78 -36.89
N PHE A 475 1.06 29.00 -36.47
CA PHE A 475 1.73 29.66 -35.34
C PHE A 475 0.70 30.26 -34.39
N GLU A 476 0.72 29.84 -33.13
CA GLU A 476 -0.24 30.25 -32.12
C GLU A 476 0.35 31.28 -31.14
N ASP A 477 -0.50 32.22 -30.73
CA ASP A 477 -0.20 33.15 -29.66
C ASP A 477 -0.39 32.50 -28.30
N ARG A 478 0.37 32.98 -27.32
CA ARG A 478 0.36 32.45 -25.96
C ARG A 478 -0.02 33.55 -25.00
N GLU A 479 -1.03 33.28 -24.18
CA GLU A 479 -1.38 34.18 -23.09
C GLU A 479 -0.27 34.19 -22.01
N PRO A 480 -0.23 35.16 -21.10
CA PRO A 480 0.66 35.14 -19.94
C PRO A 480 0.25 34.06 -18.92
N VAL A 481 1.21 33.42 -18.25
CA VAL A 481 0.97 32.60 -17.05
C VAL A 481 1.00 33.50 -15.83
N ARG A 482 0.00 33.39 -14.94
CA ARG A 482 -0.08 34.22 -13.73
C ARG A 482 0.12 33.38 -12.47
N MET A 483 0.68 34.01 -11.45
CA MET A 483 0.68 33.44 -10.12
C MET A 483 -0.76 33.38 -9.59
N PRO A 484 -1.18 32.29 -8.93
CA PRO A 484 -2.47 32.25 -8.24
C PRO A 484 -2.58 33.38 -7.22
N PRO A 485 -3.78 33.98 -7.05
CA PRO A 485 -4.00 35.03 -6.05
C PRO A 485 -3.64 34.51 -4.65
N ASN A 486 -3.19 35.42 -3.78
CA ASN A 486 -3.13 35.13 -2.36
C ASN A 486 -4.58 35.16 -1.85
N GLU A 487 -5.06 34.07 -1.26
CA GLU A 487 -6.36 34.03 -0.58
C GLU A 487 -6.36 34.89 0.69
#